data_AF-A0A172UPI9-F1
#
_entry.id   AF-A0A172UPI9-F1
#
_cell.length_a   1.000
_cell.length_b   1.000
_cell.length_c   1.000
_cell.angle_alpha   90.00
_cell.angle_beta   90.00
_cell.angle_gamma   90.00
#
_symmetry.space_group_name_H-M   'P 1'
#
loop_
_entity.id
_entity.type
_entity.pdbx_description
1 polymer ?
#
loop_
_entity_poly.entity_id
_entity_poly.type
_entity_poly.pdbx_seq_one_letter_code
_entity_poly.pdbx_strand_id
1 'polypeptide(L)'
;MGELQSLGHGGQPVRAVFRRVDPPRAVLVDLGALFPRQPHCRWGRYHPFGLQMHKVVEGTLSCWGLCEQGAWWGLVTYPITFGALERPVTHWIPAWMLTEKM
;
A
#
# COMPACT_ATOMS: atom_id res chain seq x y z
N MET A 1 2.08 27.10 -19.00
CA MET A 1 2.57 26.26 -20.12
C MET A 1 1.88 24.93 -20.00
N GLY A 2 0.82 24.69 -20.79
CA GLY A 2 0.01 23.47 -20.69
C GLY A 2 0.76 22.28 -21.28
N GLU A 3 0.94 21.21 -20.51
CA GLU A 3 1.44 19.94 -21.02
C GLU A 3 0.50 19.42 -22.11
N LEU A 4 1.05 19.19 -23.30
CA LEU A 4 0.37 18.46 -24.37
C LEU A 4 0.02 17.06 -23.84
N GLN A 5 -1.27 16.77 -23.71
CA GLN A 5 -1.74 15.44 -23.33
C GLN A 5 -1.30 14.45 -24.41
N SER A 6 -0.48 13.47 -24.01
CA SER A 6 -0.11 12.38 -24.90
C SER A 6 -1.37 11.63 -25.34
N LEU A 7 -1.50 11.41 -26.66
CA LEU A 7 -2.64 10.72 -27.26
C LEU A 7 -2.35 9.21 -27.26
N GLY A 8 -3.31 8.42 -26.77
CA GLY A 8 -3.24 6.96 -26.82
C GLY A 8 -3.48 6.40 -28.22
N HIS A 9 -3.26 5.10 -28.39
CA HIS A 9 -3.62 4.35 -29.61
C HIS A 9 -5.15 4.36 -29.81
N GLY A 10 -5.67 5.40 -30.45
CA GLY A 10 -7.10 5.65 -30.62
C GLY A 10 -7.54 7.11 -30.45
N GLY A 11 -6.61 8.04 -30.20
CA GLY A 11 -6.91 9.47 -30.09
C GLY A 11 -7.56 9.88 -28.76
N GLN A 12 -7.74 8.94 -27.82
CA GLN A 12 -8.15 9.25 -26.46
C GLN A 12 -6.94 9.70 -25.61
N PRO A 13 -7.13 10.62 -24.65
CA PRO A 13 -6.07 11.02 -23.72
C PRO A 13 -5.49 9.81 -22.99
N VAL A 14 -4.16 9.71 -22.89
CA VAL A 14 -3.52 8.66 -22.10
C VAL A 14 -3.94 8.81 -20.63
N ARG A 15 -4.58 7.77 -20.08
CA ARG A 15 -4.98 7.74 -18.68
C ARG A 15 -3.74 7.88 -17.79
N ALA A 16 -3.75 8.89 -16.91
CA ALA A 16 -2.67 9.06 -15.94
C ALA A 16 -2.53 7.80 -15.07
N VAL A 17 -1.34 7.18 -15.12
CA VAL A 17 -1.01 5.96 -14.38
C VAL A 17 -0.77 6.27 -12.91
N PHE A 18 -0.25 7.46 -12.59
CA PHE A 18 -0.04 7.91 -11.22
C PHE A 18 -0.93 9.11 -10.88
N ARG A 19 -1.47 9.12 -9.65
CA ARG A 19 -2.20 10.26 -9.09
C ARG A 19 -1.67 10.55 -7.69
N ARG A 20 -1.03 11.70 -7.51
CA ARG A 20 -0.57 12.15 -6.20
C ARG A 20 -1.77 12.39 -5.27
N VAL A 21 -1.60 12.09 -3.98
CA VAL A 21 -2.56 12.39 -2.92
C VAL A 21 -1.96 13.49 -2.04
N ASP A 22 -2.51 14.69 -2.12
CA ASP A 22 -2.02 15.89 -1.43
C ASP A 22 -3.22 16.70 -0.88
N PRO A 23 -3.36 16.88 0.45
CA PRO A 23 -2.50 16.31 1.48
C PRO A 23 -2.60 14.76 1.54
N PRO A 24 -1.57 14.06 2.04
CA PRO A 24 -1.64 12.62 2.27
C PRO A 24 -2.82 12.23 3.16
N ARG A 25 -3.43 11.08 2.91
CA ARG A 25 -4.66 10.63 3.61
C ARG A 25 -4.38 9.47 4.55
N ALA A 26 -5.00 9.50 5.73
CA ALA A 26 -4.93 8.39 6.68
C ALA A 26 -5.76 7.20 6.19
N VAL A 27 -5.16 6.02 6.17
CA VAL A 27 -5.78 4.76 5.76
C VAL A 27 -5.46 3.66 6.77
N LEU A 28 -6.35 2.68 6.88
CA LEU A 28 -6.11 1.45 7.63
C LEU A 28 -5.59 0.36 6.70
N VAL A 29 -4.59 -0.38 7.17
CA VAL A 29 -3.96 -1.51 6.48
C VAL A 29 -4.06 -2.75 7.35
N ASP A 30 -4.75 -3.79 6.86
CA ASP A 30 -4.74 -5.11 7.48
C ASP A 30 -3.50 -5.90 7.03
N LEU A 31 -2.50 -5.99 7.90
CA LEU A 31 -1.26 -6.73 7.61
C LEU A 31 -1.50 -8.24 7.51
N GLY A 32 -2.54 -8.77 8.17
CA GLY A 32 -2.90 -10.17 8.10
C GLY A 32 -3.47 -10.58 6.75
N ALA A 33 -4.18 -9.68 6.09
CA ALA A 33 -4.64 -9.86 4.71
C ALA A 33 -3.52 -9.58 3.69
N LEU A 34 -2.70 -8.55 3.94
CA LEU A 34 -1.61 -8.14 3.05
C LEU A 34 -0.47 -9.16 2.97
N PHE A 35 -0.15 -9.82 4.08
CA PHE A 35 0.87 -10.87 4.17
C PHE A 35 0.23 -12.22 4.46
N PRO A 36 -0.09 -13.01 3.41
CA PRO A 36 -0.71 -14.32 3.58
C PRO A 36 0.11 -15.21 4.51
N ARG A 37 -0.58 -15.88 5.45
CA ARG A 37 0.09 -16.78 6.38
C ARG A 37 0.57 -18.01 5.64
N GLN A 38 1.85 -18.33 5.79
CA GLN A 38 2.32 -19.68 5.51
C GLN A 38 1.80 -20.61 6.62
N PRO A 39 1.08 -21.71 6.31
CA PRO A 39 0.37 -22.53 7.29
C PRO A 39 1.26 -23.06 8.41
N HIS A 40 2.47 -23.51 8.07
CA HIS A 40 3.49 -23.93 9.03
C HIS A 40 4.87 -23.52 8.53
N CYS A 41 5.53 -22.62 9.25
CA CYS A 41 6.92 -22.30 8.99
C CYS A 41 7.77 -23.46 9.55
N ARG A 42 8.15 -24.42 8.70
CA ARG A 42 8.89 -25.62 9.14
C ARG A 42 10.24 -25.31 9.80
N TRP A 43 10.83 -24.16 9.48
CA TRP A 43 12.13 -23.72 10.01
C TRP A 43 12.02 -22.55 10.99
N GLY A 44 10.83 -21.99 11.17
CA GLY A 44 10.63 -20.80 12.01
C GLY A 44 10.50 -21.17 13.48
N ARG A 45 11.30 -20.52 14.34
CA ARG A 45 11.10 -20.52 15.80
C ARG A 45 10.42 -19.22 16.20
N TYR A 46 9.49 -19.30 17.15
CA TYR A 46 8.87 -18.11 17.74
C TYR A 46 9.94 -17.22 18.38
N HIS A 47 9.81 -15.90 18.19
CA HIS A 47 10.63 -14.89 18.85
C HIS A 47 9.73 -13.77 19.37
N PRO A 48 9.71 -13.48 20.69
CA PRO A 48 8.77 -12.51 21.27
C PRO A 48 9.01 -11.06 20.80
N PHE A 49 10.22 -10.75 20.33
CA PHE A 49 10.55 -9.45 19.73
C PHE A 49 10.57 -9.48 18.19
N GLY A 50 9.96 -10.51 17.59
CA GLY A 50 9.81 -10.61 16.14
C GLY A 50 8.85 -9.56 15.57
N LEU A 51 8.82 -9.47 14.24
CA LEU A 51 7.92 -8.57 13.52
C LEU A 51 6.46 -8.97 13.73
N GLN A 52 5.61 -8.00 14.07
CA GLN A 52 4.17 -8.19 14.22
C GLN A 52 3.46 -7.96 12.89
N MET A 53 3.34 -9.02 12.09
CA MET A 53 2.75 -8.98 10.74
C MET A 53 1.24 -9.23 10.69
N HIS A 54 0.57 -9.37 11.84
CA HIS A 54 -0.83 -9.77 11.89
C HIS A 54 -1.65 -8.84 12.80
N LYS A 55 -1.77 -7.59 12.35
CA LYS A 55 -2.55 -6.53 12.99
C LYS A 55 -3.03 -5.53 11.94
N VAL A 56 -4.04 -4.75 12.29
CA VAL A 56 -4.40 -3.55 11.53
C VAL A 56 -3.51 -2.40 12.00
N VAL A 57 -2.95 -1.64 11.06
CA VAL A 57 -2.15 -0.44 11.32
C VAL A 57 -2.70 0.75 10.56
N GLU A 58 -2.51 1.94 11.12
CA GLU A 58 -2.73 3.19 10.41
C GLU A 58 -1.52 3.51 9.53
N GLY A 59 -1.78 3.95 8.31
CA GLY A 59 -0.77 4.39 7.36
C GLY A 59 -1.19 5.67 6.64
N THR A 60 -0.24 6.21 5.90
CA THR A 60 -0.39 7.45 5.16
C THR A 60 -0.30 7.18 3.67
N LEU A 61 -1.41 7.37 2.96
CA LEU A 61 -1.49 7.25 1.51
C LEU A 61 -0.98 8.54 0.84
N SER A 62 0.01 8.39 -0.04
CA SER A 62 0.67 9.52 -0.73
C SER A 62 0.49 9.52 -2.25
N CYS A 63 0.17 8.37 -2.85
CA CYS A 63 0.05 8.23 -4.30
C CYS A 63 -0.84 7.05 -4.66
N TRP A 64 -1.61 7.18 -5.73
CA TRP A 64 -2.26 6.07 -6.43
C TRP A 64 -1.48 5.70 -7.68
N GLY A 65 -1.32 4.41 -7.94
CA GLY A 65 -0.73 3.83 -9.15
C GLY A 65 -1.70 2.86 -9.81
N LEU A 66 -1.85 2.95 -11.13
CA LEU A 66 -2.65 2.02 -11.93
C LEU A 66 -1.74 0.86 -12.37
N CYS A 67 -2.08 -0.38 -12.01
CA CYS A 67 -1.35 -1.54 -12.51
C CYS A 67 -1.71 -1.85 -13.97
N GLU A 68 -0.91 -2.68 -14.63
CA GLU A 68 -1.11 -3.07 -16.03
C GLU A 68 -2.50 -3.68 -16.30
N GLN A 69 -3.09 -4.35 -15.32
CA GLN A 69 -4.42 -4.96 -15.40
C GLN A 69 -5.56 -3.96 -15.07
N GLY A 70 -5.24 -2.68 -14.85
CA GLY A 70 -6.23 -1.61 -14.64
C GLY A 70 -6.74 -1.45 -13.21
N ALA A 71 -6.21 -2.19 -12.24
CA ALA A 71 -6.52 -2.04 -10.82
C ALA A 71 -5.68 -0.93 -10.18
N TRP A 72 -6.25 -0.20 -9.21
CA TRP A 72 -5.53 0.84 -8.46
C TRP A 72 -4.80 0.27 -7.25
N TRP A 73 -3.64 0.85 -6.97
CA TRP A 73 -2.77 0.55 -5.83
C TRP A 73 -2.38 1.85 -5.12
N GLY A 74 -2.37 1.85 -3.80
CA GLY A 74 -1.94 3.00 -3.00
C GLY A 74 -0.51 2.84 -2.52
N LEU A 75 0.32 3.87 -2.66
CA LEU A 75 1.63 3.97 -2.01
C LEU A 75 1.42 4.47 -0.58
N VAL A 76 1.54 3.55 0.37
CA VAL A 76 1.23 3.80 1.78
C VAL A 76 2.48 3.65 2.63
N THR A 77 2.74 4.62 3.50
CA THR A 77 3.75 4.51 4.56
C THR A 77 3.08 4.17 5.90
N TYR A 78 3.49 3.07 6.54
CA TYR A 78 2.92 2.62 7.83
C TYR A 78 3.99 2.00 8.74
N PRO A 79 3.80 1.97 10.07
CA PRO A 79 4.73 1.36 11.00
C PRO A 79 4.56 -0.17 11.05
N ILE A 80 5.68 -0.86 11.17
CA ILE A 80 5.75 -2.27 11.57
C ILE A 80 6.36 -2.33 12.96
N THR A 81 5.64 -2.95 13.89
CA THR A 81 6.09 -3.15 15.27
C THR A 81 6.93 -4.41 15.41
N PHE A 82 7.95 -4.36 16.27
CA PHE A 82 8.79 -5.49 16.67
C PHE A 82 9.25 -5.30 18.12
N GLY A 83 8.86 -6.22 19.00
CA GLY A 83 9.00 -6.00 20.43
C GLY A 83 8.31 -4.70 20.87
N ALA A 84 9.07 -3.79 21.49
CA ALA A 84 8.59 -2.47 21.93
C ALA A 84 8.92 -1.34 20.95
N LEU A 85 9.47 -1.66 19.77
CA LEU A 85 9.93 -0.69 18.77
C LEU A 85 9.05 -0.75 17.52
N GLU A 86 9.16 0.29 16.69
CA GLU A 86 8.51 0.38 15.40
C GLU A 86 9.45 0.91 14.31
N ARG A 87 9.21 0.51 13.06
CA ARG A 87 9.90 1.02 11.87
C ARG A 87 8.92 1.28 10.74
N PRO A 88 9.01 2.42 10.04
CA PRO A 88 8.14 2.70 8.91
C PRO A 88 8.55 1.87 7.69
N VAL A 89 7.54 1.46 6.92
CA VAL A 89 7.69 0.84 5.59
C VAL A 89 6.79 1.58 4.62
N THR A 90 7.29 1.80 3.40
CA THR A 90 6.50 2.32 2.28
C THR A 90 6.23 1.18 1.30
N HIS A 91 4.97 0.92 0.98
CA HIS A 91 4.55 -0.25 0.20
C HIS A 91 3.38 0.09 -0.73
N TRP A 92 3.33 -0.56 -1.90
CA TRP A 92 2.15 -0.55 -2.77
C TRP A 92 1.12 -1.55 -2.26
N ILE A 93 -0.07 -1.07 -1.91
CA ILE A 93 -1.16 -1.89 -1.38
C ILE A 93 -2.34 -1.83 -2.36
N PRO A 94 -3.00 -2.96 -2.69
CA PRO A 94 -4.19 -2.94 -3.52
C PRO A 94 -5.26 -2.01 -2.93
N ALA A 95 -5.90 -1.18 -3.75
CA ALA A 95 -6.87 -0.20 -3.26
C ALA A 95 -8.04 -0.83 -2.48
N TRP A 96 -8.45 -2.05 -2.85
CA TRP A 96 -9.52 -2.78 -2.17
C TRP A 96 -9.16 -3.23 -0.75
N MET A 97 -7.88 -3.23 -0.38
CA MET A 97 -7.40 -3.53 0.99
C MET A 97 -7.28 -2.29 1.87
N LEU A 98 -7.52 -1.09 1.33
CA LEU A 98 -7.40 0.17 2.06
C LEU A 98 -8.78 0.67 2.49
N THR A 99 -8.91 0.97 3.77
CA THR A 99 -10.09 1.63 4.33
C THR A 99 -9.72 3.04 4.77
N GLU A 100 -10.51 4.04 4.37
CA GLU A 100 -10.30 5.41 4.85
C GLU A 100 -10.59 5.48 6.34
N LYS A 101 -9.70 6.14 7.08
CA LYS A 101 -9.93 6.42 8.50
C LYS A 101 -10.82 7.67 8.58
N MET A 102 -12.05 7.50 9.09
CA MET A 102 -12.99 8.59 9.37
C MET A 102 -12.55 9.40 10.60
#